data_AF-A0A434GHE4-F1
#
_entry.id   AF-A0A434GHE4-F1
#
_cell.length_a   1.000
_cell.length_b   1.000
_cell.length_c   1.000
_cell.angle_alpha   90.00
_cell.angle_beta   90.00
_cell.angle_gamma   90.00
#
_symmetry.space_group_name_H-M   'P 1'
#
loop_
_entity.id
_entity.type
_entity.pdbx_description
1 polymer ?
#
loop_
_entity_poly.entity_id
_entity_poly.type
_entity_poly.pdbx_seq_one_letter_code
_entity_poly.pdbx_strand_id
1 'polypeptide(L)' 'AHMELGMQLLNKVREEVATIAKVEAEPKLEGRQMMMVLSPR' A
#
# COMPACT_ATOMS: atom_id res chain seq x y z
N ALA A 1 -2.29 0.73 17.76
CA ALA A 1 -2.18 1.00 16.31
C ALA A 1 -2.58 -0.27 15.58
N HIS A 2 -3.58 -0.21 14.71
CA HIS A 2 -4.19 -1.40 14.09
C HIS A 2 -3.47 -1.74 12.78
N MET A 3 -2.47 -2.61 12.85
CA MET A 3 -1.66 -3.02 11.69
C MET A 3 -2.52 -3.68 10.61
N GLU A 4 -3.48 -4.50 11.00
CA GLU A 4 -4.40 -5.20 10.09
C GLU A 4 -5.28 -4.24 9.28
N LEU A 5 -5.81 -3.19 9.91
CA LEU A 5 -6.58 -2.16 9.23
C LEU A 5 -5.73 -1.37 8.23
N GLY A 6 -4.47 -1.08 8.58
CA GLY A 6 -3.52 -0.44 7.67
C GLY A 6 -3.24 -1.30 6.42
N MET A 7 -3.03 -2.61 6.62
CA MET A 7 -2.82 -3.54 5.52
C MET A 7 -4.04 -3.65 4.61
N GLN A 8 -5.24 -3.78 5.20
CA GLN A 8 -6.49 -3.83 4.44
C GLN A 8 -6.72 -2.57 3.61
N LEU A 9 -6.43 -1.40 4.18
CA LEU A 9 -6.53 -0.13 3.48
C LEU A 9 -5.57 -0.06 2.28
N LEU A 10 -4.29 -0.41 2.48
CA LEU A 10 -3.30 -0.39 1.40
C LEU A 10 -3.62 -1.41 0.30
N ASN A 11 -4.15 -2.58 0.65
CA ASN A 11 -4.63 -3.56 -0.32
C ASN A 11 -5.79 -3.02 -1.17
N LYS A 12 -6.76 -2.35 -0.53
CA LYS A 12 -7.87 -1.71 -1.24
C LYS A 12 -7.38 -0.62 -2.20
N VAL A 13 -6.48 0.25 -1.76
CA VAL A 13 -5.89 1.30 -2.61
C VAL A 13 -5.16 0.68 -3.81
N ARG A 14 -4.36 -0.37 -3.59
CA ARG A 14 -3.68 -1.10 -4.65
C ARG A 14 -4.63 -1.63 -5.73
N GLU A 15 -5.77 -2.19 -5.32
CA GLU A 15 -6.80 -2.69 -6.24
C GLU A 15 -7.45 -1.56 -7.04
N GLU A 16 -7.77 -0.45 -6.39
CA GLU A 16 -8.38 0.73 -7.05
C GLU A 16 -7.45 1.37 -8.10
N VAL A 17 -6.13 1.33 -7.89
CA VAL A 17 -5.15 1.95 -8.81
C VAL A 17 -4.50 0.98 -9.79
N ALA A 18 -4.87 -0.31 -9.80
CA ALA A 18 -4.19 -1.36 -10.56
C ALA A 18 -4.13 -1.11 -12.09
N THR A 19 -5.05 -0.29 -12.62
CA THR A 19 -5.14 0.07 -14.04
C THR A 19 -4.12 1.14 -14.46
N ILE A 20 -3.70 2.01 -13.53
CA ILE A 20 -2.86 3.18 -13.83
C ILE A 20 -1.50 3.15 -13.11
N ALA A 21 -1.31 2.27 -12.14
CA ALA A 21 -0.09 2.15 -11.36
C ALA A 21 0.34 0.68 -11.17
N LYS A 22 1.60 0.50 -10.80
CA LYS A 22 2.18 -0.79 -10.37
C LYS A 22 2.77 -0.66 -8.97
N VAL A 23 2.85 -1.77 -8.24
CA VAL A 23 3.51 -1.82 -6.93
C VAL A 23 5.02 -1.92 -7.15
N GLU A 24 5.77 -0.99 -6.57
CA GLU A 24 7.24 -1.03 -6.54
C GLU A 24 7.76 -1.58 -5.22
N ALA A 25 7.06 -1.32 -4.12
CA ALA A 25 7.36 -1.89 -2.82
C ALA A 25 6.08 -2.28 -2.10
N GLU A 26 6.05 -3.52 -1.61
CA GLU A 26 4.95 -4.06 -0.80
C GLU A 26 4.77 -3.26 0.50
N PRO A 27 3.55 -3.24 1.07
CA PRO A 27 3.28 -2.64 2.37
C PRO A 27 4.24 -3.14 3.46
N LYS A 28 4.94 -2.21 4.12
CA LYS A 28 5.85 -2.52 5.23
C LYS A 28 5.79 -1.45 6.32
N LEU A 29 6.25 -1.81 7.52
CA LEU A 29 6.39 -0.86 8.62
C LEU A 29 7.70 -0.09 8.52
N GLU A 30 7.61 1.22 8.39
CA GLU A 30 8.72 2.15 8.54
C GLU A 30 8.47 3.01 9.79
N GLY A 31 9.19 2.68 10.86
CA GLY A 31 9.01 3.28 12.18
C GLY A 31 7.62 2.95 12.76
N ARG A 32 6.77 3.98 12.89
CA ARG A 32 5.39 3.85 13.39
C ARG A 32 4.34 3.90 12.27
N GLN A 33 4.77 3.98 11.02
CA GLN A 33 3.89 4.14 9.85
C GLN A 33 4.00 2.91 8.95
N MET A 34 2.90 2.57 8.29
CA MET A 34 2.86 1.53 7.27
C MET A 34 2.86 2.19 5.89
N MET A 35 3.77 1.81 5.01
CA MET A 35 3.98 2.44 3.72
C MET A 35 4.03 1.41 2.60
N MET A 36 3.43 1.74 1.46
CA MET A 36 3.50 1.02 0.18
C MET A 36 3.97 2.03 -0.89
N VAL A 37 4.80 1.59 -1.84
CA VAL A 37 5.26 2.45 -2.95
C VAL A 37 4.61 2.02 -4.25
N LEU A 38 3.98 2.98 -4.92
CA LEU A 38 3.33 2.82 -6.22
C LEU A 38 4.03 3.71 -7.24
N SER A 39 4.19 3.23 -8.47
CA SER A 39 4.60 4.08 -9.59
C SER A 39 3.58 4.04 -10.72
N PRO A 40 3.41 5.15 -11.46
CA PRO A 40 2.59 5.18 -12.66
C PRO A 40 3.07 4.15 -13.69
N ARG A 41 2.14 3.59 -14.45
CA ARG A 41 2.46 2.83 -15.67
C ARG A 41 2.99 3.74 -16.77
#